data_AF-A0A5N4D891-F1
#
_entry.id   AF-A0A5N4D891-F1
#
_cell.length_a   1.000
_cell.length_b   1.000
_cell.length_c   1.000
_cell.angle_alpha   90.00
_cell.angle_beta   90.00
_cell.angle_gamma   90.00
#
_symmetry.space_group_name_H-M   'P 1'
#
loop_
_entity.id
_entity.type
_entity.pdbx_description
1 polymer ?
#
loop_
_entity_poly.entity_id
_entity_poly.type
_entity_poly.pdbx_seq_one_letter_code
_entity_poly.pdbx_strand_id
1 'polypeptide(L)'
;MDFNQLEAFLTAQTKKQGGIASDQAAVISKFWKSHKTKIRESLMNQSRWDSGLRGLSWRVDGKSQSRHSAQIHTPVAIVELEIGKSGQIESSEILDIPNCG
;
A
#
# COMPACT_ATOMS: atom_id res chain seq x y z
N MET A 1 -4.46 -13.52 10.17
CA MET A 1 -4.42 -14.72 11.02
C MET A 1 -5.85 -15.09 11.40
N ASP A 2 -6.24 -16.36 11.22
CA ASP A 2 -7.52 -16.88 11.73
C ASP A 2 -7.38 -17.42 13.16
N PHE A 3 -8.50 -17.79 13.80
CA PHE A 3 -8.50 -18.20 15.20
C PHE A 3 -7.73 -19.50 15.44
N ASN A 4 -7.80 -20.44 14.50
CA ASN A 4 -7.12 -21.73 14.61
C ASN A 4 -5.60 -21.55 14.53
N GLN A 5 -5.14 -20.65 13.64
CA GLN A 5 -3.72 -20.29 13.53
C GLN A 5 -3.21 -19.59 14.80
N LEU A 6 -4.01 -18.69 15.38
CA LEU A 6 -3.64 -18.00 16.62
C LEU A 6 -3.53 -18.97 17.79
N GLU A 7 -4.50 -19.87 17.97
CA GLU A 7 -4.47 -20.88 19.03
C GLU A 7 -3.30 -21.85 18.85
N ALA A 8 -3.01 -22.29 17.62
CA ALA A 8 -1.84 -23.12 17.34
C ALA A 8 -0.54 -22.39 17.69
N PHE A 9 -0.42 -21.10 17.34
CA PHE A 9 0.74 -20.28 17.67
C PHE A 9 0.93 -20.11 19.18
N LEU A 10 -0.14 -19.78 19.91
CA LEU A 10 -0.08 -19.59 21.37
C LEU A 10 0.18 -20.90 22.10
N THR A 11 -0.37 -22.02 21.60
CA THR A 11 -0.08 -23.36 22.13
C THR A 11 1.39 -23.72 21.94
N ALA A 12 1.99 -23.37 20.80
CA ALA A 12 3.41 -23.59 20.57
C ALA A 12 4.29 -22.72 21.50
N GLN A 13 3.89 -21.47 21.74
CA GLN A 13 4.65 -20.54 22.59
C GLN A 13 4.56 -20.87 24.08
N THR A 14 3.44 -21.38 24.56
CA THR A 14 3.27 -21.79 25.96
C THR A 14 3.99 -23.11 26.30
N LYS A 15 4.22 -23.97 25.30
CA LYS A 15 4.98 -25.22 25.44
C LYS A 15 6.50 -25.05 25.31
N LYS A 16 6.96 -23.90 24.81
CA LYS A 16 8.39 -23.62 24.60
C LYS A 16 9.06 -23.25 25.91
N GLN A 17 10.25 -23.78 26.17
CA GLN A 17 11.07 -23.39 27.32
C GLN A 17 11.51 -21.93 27.17
N GLY A 18 11.23 -21.09 28.17
CA GLY A 18 11.39 -19.62 28.06
C GLY A 18 10.34 -18.93 27.19
N GLY A 19 9.23 -19.61 26.90
CA GLY A 19 8.09 -19.06 26.18
C GLY A 19 7.18 -18.19 27.06
N ILE A 20 5.99 -17.88 26.55
CA ILE A 20 5.03 -17.02 27.25
C ILE A 20 4.18 -17.84 28.23
N ALA A 21 3.81 -17.23 29.36
CA ALA A 21 2.92 -17.85 30.33
C ALA A 21 1.46 -17.88 29.85
N SER A 22 0.66 -18.75 30.45
CA SER A 22 -0.74 -19.01 30.04
C SER A 22 -1.64 -17.77 30.17
N ASP A 23 -1.43 -16.98 31.21
CA ASP A 23 -2.08 -15.69 31.43
C ASP A 23 -1.77 -14.70 30.29
N GLN A 24 -0.50 -14.62 29.85
CA GLN A 24 -0.08 -13.77 28.75
C GLN A 24 -0.71 -14.23 27.43
N ALA A 25 -0.74 -15.54 27.18
CA ALA A 25 -1.43 -16.10 26.02
C ALA A 25 -2.92 -15.75 26.01
N ALA A 26 -3.59 -15.80 27.16
CA ALA A 26 -5.01 -15.43 27.27
C ALA A 26 -5.25 -13.94 26.96
N VAL A 27 -4.35 -13.05 27.41
CA VAL A 27 -4.42 -11.61 27.07
C VAL A 27 -4.20 -11.40 25.58
N ILE A 28 -3.23 -12.07 24.97
CA ILE A 28 -2.95 -11.99 23.52
C ILE A 28 -4.16 -12.50 22.72
N SER A 29 -4.77 -13.62 23.11
CA SER A 29 -6.00 -14.12 22.49
C SER A 29 -7.13 -13.10 22.58
N LYS A 30 -7.33 -12.45 23.73
CA LYS A 30 -8.34 -11.39 23.89
C LYS A 30 -8.05 -10.18 23.00
N PHE A 31 -6.79 -9.73 22.95
CA PHE A 31 -6.37 -8.62 22.12
C PHE A 31 -6.67 -8.88 20.63
N TRP A 32 -6.26 -10.04 20.12
CA TRP A 32 -6.49 -10.41 18.73
C TRP A 32 -7.99 -10.55 18.41
N LYS A 33 -8.78 -11.16 19.31
CA LYS A 33 -10.24 -11.28 19.14
C LYS A 33 -10.92 -9.92 19.09
N SER A 34 -10.53 -9.00 19.97
CA SER A 34 -11.15 -7.67 20.06
C SER A 34 -10.71 -6.72 18.94
N HIS A 35 -9.47 -6.83 18.45
CA HIS A 35 -8.88 -5.86 17.53
C HIS A 35 -8.62 -6.38 16.12
N LYS A 36 -9.03 -7.61 15.77
CA LYS A 36 -8.80 -8.23 14.45
C LYS A 36 -9.12 -7.29 13.28
N THR A 37 -10.25 -6.59 13.34
CA THR A 37 -10.68 -5.69 12.26
C THR A 37 -9.73 -4.50 12.11
N LYS A 38 -9.39 -3.83 13.23
CA LYS A 38 -8.45 -2.69 13.23
C LYS A 38 -7.05 -3.10 12.78
N ILE A 39 -6.57 -4.26 13.24
CA ILE A 39 -5.26 -4.82 12.83
C ILE A 39 -5.28 -5.09 11.32
N ARG A 40 -6.33 -5.73 10.81
CA ARG A 40 -6.50 -6.00 9.37
C ARG A 40 -6.53 -4.70 8.57
N GLU A 41 -7.31 -3.71 9.01
CA GLU A 41 -7.40 -2.41 8.35
C GLU A 41 -6.08 -1.66 8.34
N SER A 42 -5.37 -1.62 9.48
CA SER A 42 -4.04 -1.02 9.57
C SER A 42 -3.05 -1.70 8.62
N LEU A 43 -3.02 -3.03 8.59
CA LEU A 43 -2.16 -3.80 7.69
C LEU A 43 -2.52 -3.55 6.23
N MET A 44 -3.81 -3.55 5.90
CA MET A 44 -4.29 -3.26 4.55
C MET A 44 -3.91 -1.84 4.13
N ASN A 45 -4.08 -0.84 4.98
CA ASN A 45 -3.73 0.54 4.67
C ASN A 45 -2.23 0.73 4.42
N GLN A 46 -1.37 0.02 5.17
CA GLN A 46 0.08 0.07 4.99
C GLN A 46 0.58 -0.77 3.81
N SER A 47 -0.13 -1.85 3.47
CA SER A 47 0.24 -2.77 2.38
C SER A 47 -0.31 -2.32 1.02
N ARG A 48 -1.11 -1.25 0.97
CA ARG A 48 -1.61 -0.68 -0.29
C ARG A 48 -0.47 0.05 -0.98
N TRP A 49 -0.11 -0.42 -2.16
CA TRP A 49 0.73 0.31 -3.09
C TRP A 49 -0.01 1.59 -3.51
N ASP A 50 0.46 2.74 -3.03
CA ASP A 50 0.25 4.08 -3.59
C ASP A 50 -0.99 4.22 -4.48
N SER A 51 -2.17 4.06 -3.89
CA SER A 51 -3.37 3.73 -4.67
C SER A 51 -4.10 4.94 -5.27
N GLY A 52 -3.43 6.08 -5.41
CA GLY A 52 -4.02 7.32 -5.92
C GLY A 52 -3.58 7.63 -7.35
N LEU A 53 -4.52 8.04 -8.20
CA LEU A 53 -4.18 8.64 -9.49
C LEU A 53 -3.70 10.07 -9.24
N ARG A 54 -2.41 10.34 -9.50
CA ARG A 54 -1.78 11.66 -9.36
C ARG A 54 -1.88 12.48 -10.64
N GLY A 55 -1.85 11.81 -11.78
CA GLY A 55 -1.85 12.45 -13.10
C GLY A 55 -2.41 11.54 -14.18
N LEU A 56 -3.04 12.15 -15.17
CA LEU A 56 -3.54 11.51 -16.38
C LEU A 56 -3.09 12.37 -17.56
N SER A 57 -2.30 11.80 -18.45
CA SER A 57 -1.92 12.41 -19.72
C SER A 57 -2.38 11.50 -20.86
N TRP A 58 -2.83 12.07 -21.97
CA TRP A 58 -3.15 11.28 -23.14
C TRP A 58 -2.85 12.05 -24.41
N ARG A 59 -2.56 11.32 -25.48
CA ARG A 59 -2.42 11.87 -26.82
C ARG A 59 -2.97 10.91 -27.85
N VAL A 60 -3.42 11.46 -28.96
CA VAL A 60 -3.89 10.69 -30.11
C VAL A 60 -2.91 10.92 -31.26
N ASP A 61 -2.27 9.84 -31.68
CA ASP A 61 -1.29 9.81 -32.75
C ASP A 61 -1.93 9.16 -34.00
N GLY A 62 -1.50 9.56 -35.19
CA GLY A 62 -1.78 8.81 -36.42
C GLY A 62 -0.67 7.82 -36.70
N LYS A 63 -0.98 6.57 -37.07
CA LYS A 63 0.07 5.62 -37.51
C LYS A 63 0.66 6.07 -38.84
N SER A 64 1.97 6.36 -38.87
CA SER A 64 2.70 6.63 -40.12
C SER A 64 3.17 5.33 -40.78
N GLN A 65 2.99 5.18 -42.10
CA GLN A 65 3.42 4.00 -42.88
C GLN A 65 4.72 4.27 -43.63
N SER A 66 5.57 3.24 -43.73
CA SER A 66 6.77 3.22 -44.60
C SER A 66 6.41 3.12 -46.10
N ARG A 67 7.42 3.38 -46.94
CA ARG A 67 7.46 3.88 -48.33
C ARG A 67 6.56 3.23 -49.41
N HIS A 68 5.73 2.22 -49.13
CA HIS A 68 5.05 1.41 -50.16
C HIS A 68 3.55 1.12 -49.93
N SER A 69 2.75 1.98 -49.29
CA SER A 69 1.27 1.99 -49.52
C SER A 69 0.62 3.28 -49.02
N ALA A 70 -0.60 3.52 -49.51
CA ALA A 70 -1.36 4.73 -49.30
C ALA A 70 -2.27 4.62 -48.06
N GLN A 71 -2.04 5.53 -47.12
CA GLN A 71 -3.01 6.09 -46.18
C GLN A 71 -3.48 5.17 -45.04
N ILE A 72 -2.84 5.32 -43.88
CA ILE A 72 -3.32 4.76 -42.61
C ILE A 72 -4.04 5.86 -41.81
N HIS A 73 -5.37 5.84 -41.83
CA HIS A 73 -6.26 6.68 -41.01
C HIS A 73 -6.62 6.03 -39.67
N THR A 74 -5.75 5.20 -39.10
CA THR A 74 -6.05 4.53 -37.84
C THR A 74 -5.53 5.37 -36.68
N PRO A 75 -6.40 6.08 -35.93
CA PRO A 75 -5.98 6.81 -34.75
C PRO A 75 -5.49 5.83 -33.67
N VAL A 76 -4.45 6.23 -32.96
CA VAL A 76 -3.88 5.51 -31.83
C VAL A 76 -3.93 6.43 -30.63
N ALA A 77 -4.58 6.01 -29.55
CA ALA A 77 -4.51 6.72 -28.29
C ALA A 77 -3.38 6.13 -27.43
N ILE A 78 -2.57 7.00 -26.83
CA ILE A 78 -1.62 6.66 -25.78
C ILE A 78 -2.14 7.34 -24.51
N VAL A 79 -2.24 6.57 -23.43
CA VAL A 79 -2.69 7.06 -22.12
C VAL A 79 -1.58 6.77 -21.12
N GLU A 80 -1.18 7.81 -20.40
CA GLU A 80 -0.21 7.77 -19.32
C GLU A 80 -0.94 8.03 -17.99
N LEU A 81 -0.74 7.12 -17.06
CA LEU A 81 -1.33 7.18 -15.72
C LEU A 81 -0.19 7.31 -14.71
N GLU A 82 -0.13 8.43 -14.00
CA GLU A 82 0.77 8.60 -12.87
C GLU A 82 0.05 8.15 -11.60
N ILE A 83 0.56 7.09 -10.96
CA ILE A 83 -0.02 6.49 -9.76
C ILE A 83 0.92 6.75 -8.58
N GLY A 84 0.39 7.21 -7.45
CA GLY A 84 1.15 7.57 -6.25
C GLY A 84 0.25 7.74 -5.02
N LYS A 85 0.83 8.04 -3.85
CA LYS A 85 0.05 8.26 -2.60
C LYS A 85 -0.92 9.42 -2.76
N SER A 86 -2.20 9.18 -2.48
CA SER A 86 -3.20 10.23 -2.33
C SER A 86 -3.15 10.80 -0.92
N GLY A 87 -2.91 12.11 -0.77
CA GLY A 87 -3.18 12.84 0.48
C GLY A 87 -2.06 12.93 1.52
N GLN A 88 -0.81 12.57 1.21
CA GLN A 88 0.32 13.07 2.01
C GLN A 88 0.69 14.45 1.50
N ILE A 89 0.16 15.49 2.14
CA ILE A 89 0.82 16.79 2.15
C ILE A 89 2.14 16.53 2.87
N GLU A 90 3.25 16.53 2.14
CA GLU A 90 4.56 16.59 2.74
C GLU A 90 4.60 17.91 3.51
N SER A 91 4.42 17.84 4.84
CA SER A 91 4.76 18.94 5.74
C SER A 91 6.27 19.11 5.71
N SER A 92 6.80 19.64 4.62
CA SER A 92 8.10 20.29 4.64
C SER A 92 7.90 21.55 5.48
N GLU A 93 8.05 21.41 6.79
CA GLU A 93 8.32 22.56 7.65
C GLU A 93 9.57 23.25 7.07
N ILE A 94 9.31 24.35 6.38
CA ILE A 94 10.29 25.36 6.03
C ILE A 94 10.89 25.82 7.37
N LEU A 95 12.04 25.28 7.74
CA LEU A 95 12.91 25.94 8.70
C LEU A 95 13.64 27.05 7.95
N ASP A 96 12.94 28.17 7.75
CA ASP A 96 13.57 29.45 7.51
C ASP A 96 14.39 29.79 8.76
N ILE A 97 15.66 29.41 8.77
CA ILE A 97 16.63 29.92 9.74
C ILE A 97 16.96 31.33 9.27
N PRO A 98 16.61 32.39 10.01
CA PRO A 98 17.01 33.74 9.63
C PRO A 98 18.53 33.83 9.71
N ASN A 99 19.14 34.15 8.56
CA ASN A 99 20.54 34.47 8.44
C ASN A 99 20.80 35.82 9.16
N CYS A 100 21.29 35.77 10.39
CA CYS A 100 21.86 36.94 11.05
C CYS A 100 23.30 37.14 10.52
N GLY A 101 23.41 37.95 9.48
CA GLY A 101 24.66 38.59 9.04
C GLY A 101 24.57 40.10 9.23
#